data_AF-A0A969F124-F1
#
_entry.id   AF-A0A969F124-F1
#
_cell.length_a   1.000
_cell.length_b   1.000
_cell.length_c   1.000
_cell.angle_alpha   90.00
_cell.angle_beta   90.00
_cell.angle_gamma   90.00
#
_symmetry.space_group_name_H-M   'P 1'
#
loop_
_entity.id
_entity.type
_entity.pdbx_description
1 polymer ?
#
loop_
_entity_poly.entity_id
_entity_poly.type
_entity_poly.pdbx_seq_one_letter_code
_entity_poly.pdbx_strand_id
1 'polypeptide(L)'
;VAILAMRALAVRPSLTNGYFGRKVAHYTYGGELPSAAPHPIALASGCFMFCRTSALQKVNGFDERYFLYFEDYDLSLRMRQVGEIMEVPFARITHYGGHTMRRGLRRVGHFVRSSVTYFNAHGWMWL
;
A
#
# COMPACT_ATOMS: atom_id res chain seq x y z
N VAL A 1 -2.40 -2.97 -12.43
CA VAL A 1 -2.06 -4.42 -12.34
C VAL A 1 -0.64 -4.75 -12.82
N ALA A 2 -0.20 -4.37 -14.02
CA ALA A 2 1.12 -4.73 -14.55
C ALA A 2 2.32 -4.25 -13.69
N ILE A 3 2.29 -3.00 -13.20
CA ILE A 3 3.34 -2.43 -12.33
C ILE A 3 3.42 -3.16 -10.98
N LEU A 4 2.27 -3.53 -10.43
CA LEU A 4 2.13 -4.29 -9.19
C LEU A 4 2.63 -5.73 -9.35
N ALA A 5 2.31 -6.39 -10.47
CA ALA A 5 2.83 -7.71 -10.83
C ALA A 5 4.36 -7.70 -11.02
N MET A 6 4.92 -6.66 -11.64
CA MET A 6 6.37 -6.49 -11.80
C MET A 6 7.11 -6.36 -10.46
N ARG A 7 6.50 -5.72 -9.45
CA ARG A 7 7.02 -5.67 -8.08
C ARG A 7 6.90 -7.01 -7.35
N ALA A 8 5.78 -7.72 -7.51
CA ALA A 8 5.57 -9.05 -6.91
C ALA A 8 6.58 -10.10 -7.42
N LEU A 9 6.98 -9.98 -8.69
CA LEU A 9 7.98 -10.83 -9.34
C LEU A 9 9.43 -10.41 -9.05
N ALA A 10 9.65 -9.36 -8.23
CA ALA A 10 10.97 -8.81 -7.93
C ALA A 10 11.79 -8.51 -9.19
N VAL A 11 11.13 -8.09 -10.28
CA VAL A 11 11.82 -7.66 -11.50
C VAL A 11 12.72 -6.48 -11.10
N ARG A 12 14.00 -6.57 -11.45
CA ARG A 12 15.02 -5.54 -11.15
C ARG A 12 14.48 -4.18 -11.60
N PRO A 13 14.45 -3.14 -10.73
CA PRO A 13 13.94 -1.81 -11.08
C PRO A 13 14.58 -1.24 -12.35
N SER A 14 15.84 -1.58 -12.62
CA SER A 14 16.58 -1.17 -13.82
C SER A 14 16.00 -1.67 -15.14
N LEU A 15 15.22 -2.77 -15.14
CA LEU A 15 14.62 -3.35 -16.35
C LEU A 15 13.23 -2.77 -16.66
N THR A 16 12.57 -2.17 -15.66
CA THR A 16 11.20 -1.63 -15.79
C THR A 16 11.16 -0.10 -15.80
N ASN A 17 12.28 0.56 -15.47
CA ASN A 17 12.37 2.01 -15.34
C ASN A 17 12.14 2.76 -16.66
N GLY A 18 12.38 2.13 -17.82
CA GLY A 18 12.25 2.79 -19.12
C GLY A 18 10.82 3.22 -19.47
N TYR A 19 9.83 2.34 -19.27
CA TYR A 19 8.43 2.61 -19.65
C TYR A 19 7.53 3.02 -18.49
N PHE A 20 7.81 2.56 -17.26
CA PHE A 20 6.97 2.82 -16.09
C PHE A 20 7.69 3.59 -14.98
N GLY A 21 8.93 4.02 -15.19
CA GLY A 21 9.78 4.61 -14.13
C GLY A 21 9.15 5.79 -13.40
N ARG A 22 8.46 6.69 -14.13
CA ARG A 22 7.80 7.85 -13.53
C ARG A 22 6.58 7.46 -12.67
N LYS A 23 5.78 6.49 -13.12
CA LYS A 23 4.68 5.93 -12.31
C LYS A 23 5.23 5.20 -11.09
N VAL A 24 6.25 4.35 -11.26
CA VAL A 24 6.87 3.61 -10.16
C VAL A 24 7.46 4.56 -9.11
N ALA A 25 8.22 5.58 -9.50
CA ALA A 25 8.82 6.54 -8.56
C ALA A 25 7.76 7.27 -7.70
N HIS A 26 6.65 7.68 -8.33
CA HIS A 26 5.50 8.28 -7.63
C HIS A 26 4.86 7.29 -6.63
N TYR A 27 4.78 5.99 -6.97
CA TYR A 27 4.27 4.96 -6.05
C TYR A 27 5.25 4.56 -4.94
N THR A 28 6.52 4.96 -5.00
CA THR A 28 7.53 4.61 -4.01
C THR A 28 7.96 5.75 -3.12
N TYR A 29 7.32 6.93 -3.25
CA TYR A 29 7.86 8.17 -2.66
C TYR A 29 9.34 8.36 -3.03
N GLY A 30 9.72 7.90 -4.22
CA GLY A 30 11.10 7.87 -4.67
C GLY A 30 11.52 9.25 -5.15
N GLY A 31 11.91 10.13 -4.22
CA GLY A 31 12.46 11.45 -4.53
C GLY A 31 11.72 12.64 -3.92
N GLU A 32 10.66 12.44 -3.15
CA GLU A 32 10.00 13.53 -2.42
C GLU A 32 10.60 13.63 -1.01
N LEU A 33 11.12 14.82 -0.67
CA LEU A 33 11.52 15.12 0.70
C LEU A 33 10.27 15.07 1.58
N PRO A 34 10.36 14.53 2.81
CA PRO A 34 9.23 14.58 3.75
C PRO A 34 8.74 16.03 3.86
N SER A 35 7.44 16.23 3.65
CA SER A 35 6.83 17.55 3.85
C SER A 35 7.19 18.07 5.24
N ALA A 36 7.39 19.39 5.39
CA ALA A 36 7.65 19.98 6.71
C ALA A 36 6.39 20.01 7.60
N ALA A 37 5.20 19.90 7.02
CA ALA A 37 3.92 19.99 7.70
C ALA A 37 3.04 18.76 7.45
N PRO A 38 2.11 18.43 8.38
CA PRO A 38 1.10 17.42 8.13
C PRO A 38 0.31 17.70 6.85
N HIS A 39 0.10 16.68 6.04
CA HIS A 39 -0.59 16.82 4.76
C HIS A 39 -1.42 15.59 4.42
N PRO A 40 -2.49 15.74 3.64
CA PRO A 40 -3.34 14.62 3.25
C PRO A 40 -2.63 13.64 2.34
N ILE A 41 -2.90 12.36 2.55
CA ILE A 41 -2.47 11.27 1.68
C ILE A 41 -3.65 10.38 1.27
N ALA A 42 -3.56 9.78 0.09
CA ALA A 42 -4.59 8.86 -0.40
C ALA A 42 -4.52 7.49 0.29
N LEU A 43 -3.30 7.00 0.53
CA LEU A 43 -3.03 5.67 1.06
C LEU A 43 -1.94 5.76 2.12
N ALA A 44 -2.20 5.24 3.31
CA ALA A 44 -1.18 5.10 4.35
C ALA A 44 -0.46 3.75 4.19
N SER A 45 0.81 3.71 4.54
CA SER A 45 1.57 2.46 4.63
C SER A 45 1.11 1.63 5.83
N GLY A 46 0.88 0.32 5.63
CA GLY A 46 0.61 -0.62 6.72
C GLY A 46 1.74 -0.78 7.74
N CYS A 47 2.94 -0.21 7.50
CA CYS A 47 4.03 -0.30 8.47
C CYS A 47 3.73 0.42 9.80
N PHE A 48 2.97 1.51 9.75
CA PHE A 48 2.52 2.23 10.94
C PHE A 48 1.30 3.10 10.60
N MET A 49 0.20 2.87 11.33
CA MET A 49 -1.00 3.69 11.27
C MET A 49 -1.45 4.01 12.69
N PHE A 50 -1.76 5.27 12.95
CA PHE A 50 -2.41 5.68 14.20
C PHE A 50 -3.86 6.06 13.90
N CYS A 51 -4.79 5.21 14.30
CA CYS A 51 -6.21 5.34 13.96
C CYS A 51 -7.04 5.63 15.20
N ARG A 52 -8.02 6.53 15.08
CA ARG A 52 -9.06 6.71 16.10
C ARG A 52 -9.91 5.44 16.18
N THR A 53 -10.04 4.84 17.36
CA THR A 53 -10.79 3.59 17.57
C THR A 53 -12.20 3.63 16.99
N SER A 54 -12.93 4.71 17.21
CA SER A 54 -14.30 4.86 16.70
C SER A 54 -14.36 4.94 15.17
N ALA A 55 -13.36 5.50 14.50
CA ALA A 55 -13.28 5.51 13.04
C ALA A 55 -12.95 4.11 12.50
N LEU A 56 -12.03 3.39 13.15
CA LEU A 56 -11.66 2.03 12.77
C LEU A 56 -12.84 1.05 12.93
N GLN A 57 -13.62 1.18 14.00
CA GLN A 57 -14.84 0.40 14.22
C GLN A 57 -15.91 0.68 13.17
N LYS A 58 -16.10 1.95 12.77
CA LYS A 58 -17.08 2.31 11.72
C LYS A 58 -16.83 1.62 10.39
N VAL A 59 -15.56 1.34 10.06
CA VAL A 59 -15.18 0.66 8.82
C VAL A 59 -14.95 -0.84 9.00
N ASN A 60 -15.23 -1.40 10.18
CA ASN A 60 -14.99 -2.81 10.53
C ASN A 60 -13.50 -3.24 10.45
N GLY A 61 -12.56 -2.34 10.74
CA GLY A 61 -11.13 -2.69 10.83
C GLY A 61 -10.52 -3.24 9.54
N PHE A 62 -9.55 -4.14 9.66
CA PHE A 62 -8.95 -4.84 8.52
C PHE A 62 -9.88 -5.93 8.00
N ASP A 63 -9.89 -6.13 6.69
CA ASP A 63 -10.68 -7.18 6.04
C ASP A 63 -9.90 -8.51 6.03
N GLU A 64 -10.46 -9.51 6.70
CA GLU A 64 -9.83 -10.83 6.89
C GLU A 64 -9.63 -11.63 5.58
N ARG A 65 -10.24 -11.19 4.47
CA ARG A 65 -9.96 -11.76 3.14
C ARG A 65 -8.51 -11.53 2.69
N TYR A 66 -7.83 -10.53 3.26
CA TYR A 66 -6.42 -10.26 3.03
C TYR A 66 -5.56 -10.89 4.13
N PHE A 67 -4.68 -11.81 3.74
CA PHE A 67 -3.63 -12.32 4.64
C PHE A 67 -2.34 -11.48 4.56
N LEU A 68 -2.00 -11.03 3.35
CA LEU A 68 -0.80 -10.24 3.07
C LEU A 68 -0.99 -9.47 1.76
N TYR A 69 -0.54 -8.22 1.73
CA TYR A 69 -0.67 -7.25 0.63
C TYR A 69 -2.10 -6.74 0.46
N PHE A 70 -2.21 -5.45 0.10
CA PHE A 70 -3.46 -4.72 -0.19
C PHE A 70 -4.41 -4.53 1.00
N GLU A 71 -4.10 -5.10 2.17
CA GLU A 71 -4.90 -4.92 3.39
C GLU A 71 -4.90 -3.47 3.87
N ASP A 72 -3.75 -2.80 3.76
CA ASP A 72 -3.55 -1.40 4.12
C ASP A 72 -4.13 -0.44 3.08
N TYR A 73 -4.12 -0.82 1.80
CA TYR A 73 -4.75 -0.06 0.73
C TYR A 73 -6.27 -0.08 0.88
N ASP A 74 -6.85 -1.27 1.07
CA ASP A 74 -8.27 -1.46 1.33
C ASP A 74 -8.72 -0.67 2.56
N LEU A 75 -8.00 -0.79 3.67
CA LEU A 75 -8.29 -0.03 4.90
C LEU A 75 -8.21 1.48 4.66
N SER A 76 -7.18 1.96 3.95
CA SER A 76 -7.03 3.39 3.67
C SER A 76 -8.21 3.95 2.89
N LEU A 77 -8.66 3.25 1.84
CA LEU A 77 -9.81 3.68 1.04
C LEU A 77 -11.11 3.72 1.86
N ARG A 78 -11.36 2.72 2.71
CA ARG A 78 -12.53 2.70 3.59
C ARG A 78 -12.46 3.79 4.66
N MET A 79 -11.29 3.99 5.28
CA MET A 79 -11.07 5.06 6.27
C MET A 79 -11.30 6.45 5.67
N ARG A 80 -10.94 6.66 4.39
CA ARG A 80 -11.21 7.92 3.67
C ARG A 80 -12.70 8.23 3.49
N GLN A 81 -13.57 7.24 3.58
CA GLN A 81 -15.03 7.47 3.54
C GLN A 81 -15.56 8.07 4.84
N VAL A 82 -14.80 7.99 5.95
CA VAL A 82 -15.23 8.45 7.28
C VAL A 82 -14.34 9.53 7.90
N GLY A 83 -13.25 9.90 7.22
CA GLY A 83 -12.34 10.95 7.67
C GLY A 83 -11.14 11.13 6.73
N GLU A 84 -10.27 12.08 7.04
CA GLU A 84 -9.05 12.35 6.27
C GLU A 84 -7.86 11.54 6.82
N ILE A 85 -6.98 11.07 5.93
CA ILE A 85 -5.72 10.41 6.30
C ILE A 85 -4.60 11.42 6.12
N MET A 86 -3.85 11.66 7.20
CA MET A 86 -2.77 12.63 7.23
C MET A 86 -1.42 11.92 7.42
N GLU A 87 -0.44 12.27 6.59
CA GLU A 87 0.95 11.96 6.88
C GLU A 87 1.49 12.98 7.87
N VAL A 88 2.19 12.51 8.91
CA VAL A 88 2.70 13.33 10.00
C VAL A 88 4.24 13.24 10.01
N PRO A 89 4.95 14.19 9.39
CA PRO A 89 6.38 14.05 9.07
C PRO A 89 7.31 14.04 10.29
N PHE A 90 6.84 14.55 11.43
CA PHE A 90 7.58 14.54 12.69
C PHE A 90 7.46 13.21 13.46
N ALA A 91 6.52 12.34 13.11
CA ALA A 91 6.44 10.98 13.65
C ALA A 91 7.37 10.07 12.83
N ARG A 92 8.52 9.67 13.41
CA ARG A 92 9.53 8.86 12.73
C ARG A 92 9.47 7.41 13.20
N ILE A 93 9.23 6.49 12.26
CA ILE A 93 9.16 5.05 12.50
C ILE A 93 10.21 4.34 11.64
N THR A 94 11.01 3.48 12.27
CA THR A 94 11.97 2.64 11.57
C THR A 94 11.33 1.31 11.22
N HIS A 95 11.16 1.03 9.93
CA HIS A 95 10.67 -0.25 9.45
C HIS A 95 11.84 -1.08 8.90
N TYR A 96 12.27 -2.09 9.63
CA TYR A 96 13.38 -2.97 9.23
C TYR A 96 13.05 -3.86 8.02
N GLY A 97 11.76 -4.04 7.72
CA GLY A 97 11.25 -4.71 6.52
C GLY A 97 11.53 -6.21 6.41
N GLY A 98 10.91 -6.83 5.41
CA GLY A 98 11.56 -7.87 4.60
C GLY A 98 11.53 -9.34 5.04
N HIS A 99 10.99 -9.69 6.22
CA HIS A 99 11.08 -11.07 6.74
C HIS A 99 9.75 -11.84 6.85
N THR A 100 8.61 -11.24 6.51
CA THR A 100 7.27 -11.86 6.70
C THR A 100 7.11 -13.19 5.95
N MET A 101 7.71 -13.33 4.77
CA MET A 101 7.65 -14.57 4.00
C MET A 101 8.89 -14.73 3.14
N ARG A 102 9.40 -15.96 2.95
CA ARG A 102 10.50 -16.23 2.01
C ARG A 102 10.11 -15.85 0.57
N ARG A 103 11.10 -15.51 -0.25
CA ARG A 103 10.90 -15.30 -1.69
C ARG A 103 10.49 -16.63 -2.33
N GLY A 104 9.53 -16.60 -3.25
CA GLY A 104 9.06 -17.80 -3.96
C GLY A 104 7.59 -17.70 -4.41
N LEU A 105 7.11 -18.74 -5.07
CA LEU A 105 5.77 -18.80 -5.67
C LEU A 105 4.64 -18.57 -4.68
N ARG A 106 4.78 -19.01 -3.42
CA ARG A 106 3.78 -18.75 -2.37
C ARG A 106 3.54 -17.26 -2.15
N ARG A 107 4.61 -16.46 -2.09
CA ARG A 107 4.53 -15.00 -1.95
C ARG A 107 3.79 -14.37 -3.13
N VAL A 108 4.12 -14.81 -4.35
CA VAL A 108 3.43 -14.36 -5.57
C VAL A 108 1.95 -14.76 -5.52
N GLY A 109 1.63 -15.97 -5.08
CA GLY A 109 0.26 -16.44 -4.92
C GLY A 109 -0.57 -15.58 -3.96
N HIS A 110 -0.01 -15.24 -2.79
CA HIS A 110 -0.66 -14.30 -1.86
C HIS A 110 -0.85 -12.92 -2.47
N PHE A 111 0.17 -12.38 -3.14
CA PHE A 111 0.07 -11.10 -3.83
C PHE A 111 -1.04 -11.09 -4.87
N VAL A 112 -1.10 -12.11 -5.74
CA VAL A 112 -2.11 -12.23 -6.80
C VAL A 112 -3.50 -12.38 -6.19
N ARG A 113 -3.67 -13.27 -5.20
CA ARG A 113 -4.94 -13.47 -4.50
C ARG A 113 -5.46 -12.17 -3.90
N SER A 114 -4.63 -11.48 -3.11
CA SER A 114 -5.00 -10.21 -2.50
C SER A 114 -5.25 -9.11 -3.54
N SER A 115 -4.47 -9.07 -4.62
CA SER A 115 -4.71 -8.14 -5.74
C SER A 115 -6.10 -8.35 -6.33
N VAL A 116 -6.47 -9.60 -6.63
CA VAL A 116 -7.79 -9.93 -7.20
C VAL A 116 -8.91 -9.56 -6.23
N THR A 117 -8.76 -9.88 -4.94
CA THR A 117 -9.72 -9.45 -3.90
C THR A 117 -9.91 -7.93 -3.91
N TYR A 118 -8.81 -7.19 -3.94
CA TYR A 118 -8.82 -5.72 -3.95
C TYR A 118 -9.48 -5.14 -5.19
N PHE A 119 -9.07 -5.57 -6.39
CA PHE A 119 -9.63 -5.05 -7.65
C PHE A 119 -11.09 -5.48 -7.87
N ASN A 120 -11.52 -6.61 -7.32
CA ASN A 120 -12.94 -6.98 -7.32
C ASN A 120 -13.78 -6.08 -6.39
N ALA A 121 -13.21 -5.61 -5.27
CA ALA A 121 -13.91 -4.75 -4.32
C ALA A 121 -13.94 -3.28 -4.77
N HIS A 122 -12.84 -2.75 -5.32
CA HIS A 122 -12.66 -1.33 -5.63
C HIS A 122 -12.66 -1.01 -7.13
N GLY A 123 -12.85 -2.03 -7.97
CA GLY A 123 -12.86 -1.92 -9.43
C GLY A 123 -11.50 -2.14 -10.08
N TRP A 124 -11.52 -2.62 -11.32
CA TRP A 124 -10.32 -2.97 -12.08
C TRP A 124 -9.65 -1.79 -12.80
N MET A 125 -10.21 -0.57 -12.67
CA MET A 125 -9.76 0.62 -13.38
C MET A 125 -9.29 1.73 -12.44
N TRP A 126 -8.17 1.52 -11.75
CA TRP A 126 -7.40 2.61 -11.13
C TRP A 126 -5.91 2.23 -11.09
N LEU A 127 -5.12 2.80 -12.03
CA LEU A 127 -3.66 3.08 -11.99
C LEU A 127 -3.19 3.84 -13.24
#